data_AF-A0A8B6BQQ0-F1
#
_entry.id   AF-A0A8B6BQQ0-F1
#
_cell.length_a   1.000
_cell.length_b   1.000
_cell.length_c   1.000
_cell.angle_alpha   90.00
_cell.angle_beta   90.00
_cell.angle_gamma   90.00
#
_symmetry.space_group_name_H-M   'P 1'
#
loop_
_entity.id
_entity.type
_entity.pdbx_description
1 polymer ?
#
loop_
_entity_poly.entity_id
_entity_poly.type
_entity_poly.pdbx_seq_one_letter_code
_entity_poly.pdbx_strand_id
1 'polypeptide(L)'
;MHHWNYKALHIGVGTDEDAMIEILCSRTNKQIQEIIATYKRLYSKKLEDDIISDTSGHFKRLMVSMASGGRMENQTVDPTKAQQDAQ
;
A
#
# COMPACT_ATOMS: atom_id res chain seq x y z
N MET A 1 -3.40 -13.25 15.73
CA MET A 1 -3.50 -12.93 14.29
C MET A 1 -2.68 -11.70 13.84
N HIS A 2 -1.66 -11.22 14.58
CA HIS A 2 -0.98 -9.94 14.25
C HIS A 2 0.47 -10.05 13.71
N HIS A 3 1.08 -11.25 13.68
CA HIS A 3 2.49 -11.38 13.31
C HIS A 3 2.74 -11.57 11.81
N TRP A 4 1.73 -12.00 11.03
CA TRP A 4 1.87 -12.33 9.60
C TRP A 4 1.99 -11.10 8.68
N ASN A 5 1.33 -9.98 9.02
CA ASN A 5 1.25 -8.82 8.13
C ASN A 5 2.61 -8.14 7.82
N TYR A 6 3.58 -8.17 8.74
CA TYR A 6 4.83 -7.42 8.58
C TYR A 6 5.96 -8.25 7.97
N LYS A 7 5.88 -9.58 8.09
CA LYS A 7 6.79 -10.50 7.39
C LYS A 7 6.44 -10.59 5.91
N ALA A 8 5.15 -10.52 5.57
CA ALA A 8 4.69 -10.50 4.19
C ALA A 8 5.14 -9.26 3.41
N LEU A 9 5.35 -8.13 4.09
CA LEU A 9 5.92 -6.92 3.49
C LEU A 9 7.44 -6.95 3.34
N HIS A 10 8.14 -7.97 3.86
CA HIS A 10 9.57 -8.10 3.63
C HIS A 10 9.80 -8.46 2.16
N ILE A 11 10.24 -7.47 1.39
CA ILE A 11 10.43 -7.62 -0.05
C ILE A 11 11.82 -8.22 -0.30
N GLY A 12 11.85 -9.37 -0.97
CA GLY A 12 13.03 -10.20 -1.21
C GLY A 12 12.81 -11.10 -2.43
N VAL A 13 13.77 -11.96 -2.76
CA VAL A 13 13.70 -12.80 -3.98
C VAL A 13 12.45 -13.68 -3.96
N GLY A 14 11.48 -13.35 -4.82
CA GLY A 14 10.16 -13.99 -4.87
C GLY A 14 9.07 -13.19 -4.16
N THR A 15 9.02 -11.87 -4.38
CA THR A 15 8.00 -10.95 -3.86
C THR A 15 6.61 -11.58 -3.84
N ASP A 16 6.00 -11.65 -2.66
CA ASP A 16 4.60 -12.03 -2.50
C ASP A 16 3.74 -10.80 -2.85
N GLU A 17 3.67 -10.51 -4.15
CA GLU A 17 2.91 -9.39 -4.71
C GLU A 17 1.44 -9.46 -4.26
N ASP A 18 0.90 -10.67 -4.13
CA ASP A 18 -0.45 -10.93 -3.64
C ASP A 18 -0.63 -10.45 -2.19
N ALA A 19 0.32 -10.76 -1.30
CA ALA A 19 0.26 -10.28 0.07
C ALA A 19 0.43 -8.75 0.18
N MET A 20 1.27 -8.15 -0.68
CA MET A 20 1.42 -6.70 -0.73
C MET A 20 0.12 -6.03 -1.20
N ILE A 21 -0.54 -6.57 -2.22
CA ILE A 21 -1.85 -6.12 -2.70
C ILE A 21 -2.89 -6.26 -1.59
N GLU A 22 -2.98 -7.43 -0.93
CA GLU A 22 -3.95 -7.69 0.14
C GLU A 22 -3.81 -6.64 1.26
N ILE A 23 -2.59 -6.39 1.71
CA ILE A 23 -2.32 -5.43 2.79
C ILE A 23 -2.60 -4.00 2.34
N LEU A 24 -2.04 -3.55 1.22
CA LEU A 24 -2.14 -2.15 0.82
C LEU A 24 -3.57 -1.77 0.38
N CYS A 25 -4.32 -2.69 -0.22
CA CYS A 25 -5.69 -2.43 -0.68
C CYS A 25 -6.74 -2.47 0.44
N SER A 26 -6.53 -3.29 1.48
CA SER A 26 -7.54 -3.50 2.54
C SER A 26 -7.37 -2.61 3.77
N ARG A 27 -6.26 -1.89 3.91
CA ARG A 27 -5.96 -1.08 5.10
C ARG A 27 -6.44 0.37 4.94
N THR A 28 -6.79 0.99 6.06
CA THR A 28 -7.10 2.43 6.11
C THR A 28 -5.82 3.26 6.06
N ASN A 29 -5.93 4.55 5.74
CA ASN A 29 -4.78 5.46 5.71
C ASN A 29 -4.03 5.46 7.04
N LYS A 30 -4.75 5.45 8.18
CA LYS A 30 -4.14 5.36 9.50
C LYS A 30 -3.32 4.07 9.67
N GLN A 31 -3.90 2.94 9.26
CA GLN A 31 -3.20 1.64 9.33
C GLN A 31 -1.99 1.59 8.40
N ILE A 32 -2.08 2.20 7.21
CA ILE A 32 -0.95 2.34 6.28
C ILE A 32 0.19 3.14 6.94
N GLN A 33 -0.11 4.27 7.59
CA GLN A 33 0.92 5.03 8.32
C GLN A 33 1.58 4.22 9.46
N GLU A 34 0.79 3.44 10.19
CA GLU A 34 1.31 2.53 11.23
C GLU A 34 2.21 1.42 10.64
N ILE A 35 1.85 0.91 9.46
CA ILE A 35 2.65 -0.07 8.72
C ILE A 35 3.99 0.54 8.29
N ILE A 36 3.98 1.73 7.69
CA ILE A 36 5.20 2.44 7.24
C ILE A 36 6.13 2.69 8.43
N ALA A 37 5.60 3.20 9.54
CA ALA A 37 6.38 3.47 10.75
C ALA A 37 6.99 2.18 11.34
N THR A 38 6.20 1.11 11.37
CA THR A 38 6.64 -0.19 11.88
C THR A 38 7.69 -0.82 10.97
N TYR A 39 7.50 -0.77 9.65
CA TYR A 39 8.45 -1.26 8.66
C TYR A 39 9.81 -0.57 8.81
N LYS A 40 9.79 0.77 8.91
CA LYS A 40 11.00 1.57 9.15
C LYS A 40 11.72 1.19 10.43
N ARG A 41 10.98 0.88 11.51
CA ARG A 41 11.57 0.44 12.78
C ARG A 41 12.19 -0.96 12.69
N LEU A 42 11.56 -1.88 11.97
CA LEU A 42 12.00 -3.28 11.87
C LEU A 42 13.18 -3.45 10.92
N TYR A 43 13.18 -2.75 9.79
CA TYR A 43 14.14 -2.96 8.70
C TYR A 43 15.09 -1.78 8.48
N SER A 44 14.92 -0.68 9.23
CA SER A 44 15.72 0.56 9.09
C SER A 44 15.73 1.14 7.67
N LYS A 45 14.68 0.86 6.89
CA LYS A 45 14.48 1.27 5.50
C LYS A 45 13.08 1.82 5.29
N LYS A 46 12.87 2.60 4.24
CA LYS A 46 11.51 3.01 3.86
C LYS A 46 10.86 1.90 3.05
N LEU A 47 9.59 1.61 3.35
CA LEU A 47 8.78 0.67 2.59
C LEU A 47 8.72 1.06 1.10
N GLU A 48 8.60 2.36 0.81
CA GLU A 48 8.58 2.88 -0.57
C GLU A 48 9.86 2.54 -1.35
N ASP A 49 11.04 2.64 -0.72
CA ASP A 49 12.31 2.36 -1.41
C ASP A 49 12.39 0.90 -1.84
N ASP A 50 11.97 -0.03 -0.98
CA ASP A 50 11.94 -1.47 -1.31
C ASP A 50 10.85 -1.77 -2.36
N ILE A 51 9.67 -1.11 -2.32
CA ILE A 51 8.66 -1.24 -3.38
C ILE A 51 9.25 -0.80 -4.73
N ILE A 52 10.00 0.30 -4.76
CA ILE A 52 10.57 0.85 -5.98
C ILE A 52 11.67 -0.06 -6.56
N SER A 53 12.48 -0.69 -5.72
CA SER A 53 13.55 -1.59 -6.16
C SER A 53 13.01 -2.90 -6.73
N ASP A 54 11.91 -3.40 -6.17
CA ASP A 54 11.45 -4.77 -6.42
C ASP A 54 10.26 -4.83 -7.40
N THR A 55 9.71 -3.69 -7.79
CA THR A 55 8.60 -3.60 -8.76
C THR A 55 8.89 -2.66 -9.93
N SER A 56 8.16 -2.84 -11.03
CA SER A 56 8.32 -2.00 -12.23
C SER A 56 6.99 -1.64 -12.89
N GLY A 57 7.06 -0.77 -13.91
CA GLY A 57 5.91 -0.39 -14.72
C GLY A 57 4.74 0.24 -13.93
N HIS A 58 3.52 -0.07 -14.37
CA HIS A 58 2.28 0.43 -13.76
C HIS A 58 2.06 -0.15 -12.35
N PHE A 59 2.48 -1.39 -12.12
CA PHE A 59 2.35 -2.04 -10.82
C PHE A 59 3.10 -1.27 -9.73
N LYS A 60 4.36 -0.89 -9.99
CA LYS A 60 5.12 -0.02 -9.09
C LYS A 60 4.39 1.27 -8.75
N ARG A 61 3.89 1.98 -9.77
CA ARG A 61 3.21 3.26 -9.58
C ARG A 61 1.98 3.11 -8.68
N LEU A 62 1.21 2.05 -8.89
CA LEU A 62 0.05 1.76 -8.07
C LEU A 62 0.45 1.47 -6.63
N MET A 63 1.43 0.59 -6.39
CA MET A 63 1.86 0.20 -5.04
C MET A 63 2.45 1.37 -4.26
N VAL A 64 3.28 2.21 -4.88
CA VAL A 64 3.80 3.44 -4.24
C VAL A 64 2.66 4.40 -3.88
N SER A 65 1.68 4.58 -4.77
CA SER A 65 0.50 5.41 -4.49
C SER A 65 -0.28 4.89 -3.28
N MET A 66 -0.54 3.58 -3.21
CA MET A 66 -1.25 2.96 -2.09
C MET A 66 -0.45 3.07 -0.78
N ALA A 67 0.87 2.86 -0.84
CA ALA A 67 1.77 2.96 0.30
C ALA A 67 1.93 4.40 0.83
N SER A 68 1.48 5.43 0.11
CA SER A 68 1.46 6.81 0.62
C SER A 68 0.36 7.06 1.67
N GLY A 69 -0.68 6.21 1.70
CA GLY A 69 -1.82 6.37 2.62
C GLY A 69 -2.63 7.65 2.37
N GLY A 70 -2.70 8.10 1.11
CA GLY A 70 -3.40 9.32 0.69
C GLY A 70 -4.80 9.12 0.11
N ARG A 71 -5.44 7.94 0.29
CA ARG A 71 -6.75 7.65 -0.29
C ARG A 71 -7.83 8.52 0.35
N MET A 72 -8.78 9.06 -0.42
CA MET A 72 -9.93 9.74 0.20
C MET A 72 -10.78 8.72 0.98
N GLU A 73 -11.03 8.99 2.27
CA GLU A 73 -11.82 8.12 3.17
C GLU A 73 -13.14 8.77 3.62
N ASN A 74 -13.58 9.85 2.96
CA ASN A 74 -14.86 10.48 3.30
C ASN A 74 -16.05 9.63 2.79
N GLN A 75 -17.18 9.71 3.50
CA GLN A 75 -18.40 8.98 3.13
C GLN A 75 -19.32 9.76 2.18
N THR A 76 -18.90 10.94 1.75
CA THR A 76 -19.69 11.82 0.88
C THR A 76 -19.42 11.51 -0.58
N VAL A 77 -20.42 10.96 -1.27
CA VAL A 77 -20.38 10.67 -2.71
C VAL A 77 -20.88 11.87 -3.49
N ASP A 78 -20.11 12.32 -4.48
CA ASP A 78 -20.55 13.30 -5.49
C ASP A 78 -21.06 12.53 -6.72
N PRO A 79 -22.38 12.47 -6.97
CA PRO A 79 -22.95 11.66 -8.05
C PRO A 79 -22.52 12.12 -9.44
N THR A 80 -22.20 13.42 -9.62
CA THR A 80 -21.74 13.97 -10.90
C THR A 80 -20.34 13.45 -11.22
N LYS A 81 -19.44 13.44 -10.23
CA LYS A 81 -18.09 12.88 -10.40
C LYS A 81 -18.14 11.37 -10.57
N ALA A 82 -18.98 10.67 -9.81
CA ALA A 82 -19.15 9.23 -9.96
C ALA A 82 -19.63 8.83 -11.36
N GLN A 83 -20.51 9.62 -11.98
CA GLN A 83 -20.96 9.40 -13.35
C GLN A 83 -19.87 9.70 -14.39
N GLN A 84 -19.06 10.75 -14.16
CA GLN A 84 -17.92 11.08 -15.01
C GLN A 84 -16.83 10.00 -14.97
N ASP A 85 -16.52 9.48 -13.79
CA ASP A 85 -15.48 8.44 -13.61
C ASP A 85 -15.90 7.07 -14.20
N ALA A 86 -17.19 6.85 -14.45
CA ALA A 86 -17.72 5.60 -15.00
C ALA A 86 -17.81 5.56 -16.54
N GLN A 87 -17.59 6.69 -17.23
CA GLN A 87 -17.55 6.78 -18.70
C GLN A 87 -16.21 6.34 -19.26
#